data_AF-A0A1B7JMH6-F1
#
_entry.id   AF-A0A1B7JMH6-F1
#
_cell.length_a   1.000
_cell.length_b   1.000
_cell.length_c   1.000
_cell.angle_alpha   90.00
_cell.angle_beta   90.00
_cell.angle_gamma   90.00
#
_symmetry.space_group_name_H-M   'P 1'
#
loop_
_entity.id
_entity.type
_entity.pdbx_description
1 polymer ?
#
loop_
_entity_poly.entity_id
_entity_poly.type
_entity_poly.pdbx_seq_one_letter_code
_entity_poly.pdbx_strand_id
1 'polypeptide(L)'
;MDKGSEGGMKNKRSRNRKEQGFFPKNASIKTVKESTHSFNILRTFSKLINYGFSLFYVGFILSVWFYPEYYNAEIIYNLTIILIFEFILVHSGVFMAVIQNKLALAGFALFYGIFALAINTSVLGDAPIILYLYSATVINRMVFGLTSRTPQERQENMLYSALMALNFMFCIFAALILSFMVPYGGLTPSYLSSISYFDVMSSGGEFPEKPHVAFAFGVMYFSMPVIMPMIIWFFSRWYKSRKQTSA
;
A
#
# COMPACT_ATOMS: atom_id res chain seq x y z
N MET A 1 -78.58 -53.48 -3.61
CA MET A 1 -77.83 -54.44 -2.76
C MET A 1 -76.40 -53.94 -2.72
N ASP A 2 -76.03 -52.99 -1.87
CA ASP A 2 -76.02 -52.96 -0.39
C ASP A 2 -74.71 -53.50 0.21
N LYS A 3 -74.30 -52.85 1.31
CA LYS A 3 -73.10 -52.96 2.18
C LYS A 3 -71.92 -52.06 1.76
N GLY A 4 -71.52 -51.00 2.49
CA GLY A 4 -71.55 -50.74 3.95
C GLY A 4 -70.21 -51.19 4.54
N SER A 5 -69.29 -50.31 4.93
CA SER A 5 -69.19 -49.53 6.19
C SER A 5 -68.11 -50.12 7.13
N GLU A 6 -67.52 -49.24 7.95
CA GLU A 6 -66.61 -49.45 9.09
C GLU A 6 -65.11 -49.54 8.75
N GLY A 7 -64.19 -48.75 9.32
CA GLY A 7 -64.22 -48.00 10.58
C GLY A 7 -63.06 -48.50 11.47
N GLY A 8 -62.04 -47.68 11.72
CA GLY A 8 -60.87 -48.13 12.50
C GLY A 8 -59.83 -47.06 12.77
N MET A 9 -60.17 -46.12 13.66
CA MET A 9 -59.30 -45.05 14.15
C MET A 9 -58.35 -45.56 15.25
N LYS A 10 -57.07 -45.15 15.20
CA LYS A 10 -56.13 -44.79 16.31
C LYS A 10 -54.70 -45.31 16.08
N ASN A 11 -53.73 -44.41 15.93
CA ASN A 11 -52.85 -44.08 17.07
C ASN A 11 -52.06 -42.77 16.86
N LYS A 12 -52.16 -41.90 17.87
CA LYS A 12 -51.35 -40.69 18.06
C LYS A 12 -49.93 -41.10 18.48
N ARG A 13 -48.90 -40.44 17.94
CA ARG A 13 -47.83 -39.74 18.69
C ARG A 13 -46.64 -39.42 17.81
N SER A 14 -46.07 -38.23 18.05
CA SER A 14 -44.68 -37.85 17.74
C SER A 14 -44.38 -37.70 16.24
N ARG A 15 -43.92 -36.57 15.72
CA ARG A 15 -42.97 -35.62 16.29
C ARG A 15 -43.05 -34.34 15.44
N ASN A 16 -43.26 -33.25 16.13
CA ASN A 16 -43.07 -31.89 15.66
C ASN A 16 -41.60 -31.72 15.24
N ARG A 17 -41.26 -31.98 13.96
CA ARG A 17 -39.90 -31.77 13.44
C ARG A 17 -39.89 -30.42 12.75
N LYS A 18 -39.67 -29.39 13.56
CA LYS A 18 -39.10 -28.11 13.12
C LYS A 18 -37.91 -28.44 12.22
N GLU A 19 -37.99 -28.10 10.94
CA GLU A 19 -36.81 -27.94 10.11
C GLU A 19 -36.01 -26.76 10.67
N GLN A 20 -35.17 -27.05 11.65
CA GLN A 20 -34.07 -26.18 12.03
C GLN A 20 -33.05 -26.30 10.91
N GLY A 21 -33.16 -25.41 9.92
CA GLY A 21 -32.08 -25.13 9.00
C GLY A 21 -30.80 -24.86 9.80
N PHE A 22 -29.75 -25.59 9.45
CA PHE A 22 -28.42 -25.61 10.08
C PHE A 22 -27.63 -24.29 9.94
N PHE A 23 -28.30 -23.20 9.54
CA PHE A 23 -27.75 -21.86 9.45
C PHE A 23 -28.52 -20.94 10.39
N PRO A 24 -27.89 -20.38 11.44
CA PRO A 24 -28.52 -19.31 12.20
C PRO A 24 -28.83 -18.16 11.24
N LYS A 25 -30.13 -17.84 11.12
CA LYS A 25 -30.64 -16.67 10.38
C LYS A 25 -29.91 -15.43 10.88
N ASN A 26 -29.24 -14.75 9.95
CA ASN A 26 -28.72 -13.39 10.00
C ASN A 26 -28.99 -12.68 11.34
N ALA A 27 -28.01 -12.75 12.25
CA ALA A 27 -27.82 -11.66 13.18
C ALA A 27 -27.58 -10.42 12.33
N SER A 28 -28.57 -9.53 12.29
CA SER A 28 -28.45 -8.22 11.67
C SER A 28 -27.30 -7.49 12.38
N ILE A 29 -26.11 -7.57 11.77
CA ILE A 29 -25.03 -6.64 12.06
C ILE A 29 -25.67 -5.28 11.85
N LYS A 30 -25.87 -4.53 12.94
CA LYS A 30 -26.26 -3.12 12.86
C LYS A 30 -25.20 -2.46 12.00
N THR A 31 -25.50 -2.27 10.72
CA THR A 31 -24.75 -1.39 9.85
C THR A 31 -24.99 -0.01 10.44
N VAL A 32 -24.06 0.41 11.31
CA VAL A 32 -23.96 1.80 11.72
C VAL A 32 -23.93 2.58 10.41
N LYS A 33 -25.02 3.31 10.14
CA LYS A 33 -25.16 4.14 8.94
C LYS A 33 -24.24 5.34 9.18
N GLU A 34 -22.93 5.12 9.05
CA GLU A 34 -21.93 6.17 9.09
C GLU A 34 -22.29 7.17 7.99
N SER A 35 -22.31 8.46 8.34
CA SER A 35 -22.75 9.48 7.41
C SER A 35 -21.74 9.56 6.26
N THR A 36 -22.25 9.62 5.02
CA THR A 36 -21.45 9.76 3.79
C THR A 36 -20.46 10.94 3.87
N HIS A 37 -20.73 11.91 4.74
CA HIS A 37 -19.89 13.08 5.00
C HIS A 37 -18.61 12.77 5.77
N SER A 38 -18.65 11.96 6.85
CA SER A 38 -17.44 11.61 7.61
C SER A 38 -16.48 10.76 6.77
N PHE A 39 -17.03 9.93 5.89
CA PHE A 39 -16.28 9.11 4.95
C PHE A 39 -15.51 9.95 3.91
N ASN A 40 -16.17 10.96 3.32
CA ASN A 40 -15.54 11.85 2.35
C ASN A 40 -14.42 12.71 2.98
N ILE A 41 -14.59 13.14 4.23
CA ILE A 41 -13.56 13.89 4.97
C ILE A 41 -12.35 13.00 5.26
N LEU A 42 -12.57 11.81 5.82
CA LEU A 42 -11.47 10.88 6.13
C LEU A 42 -10.67 10.52 4.88
N ARG A 43 -11.35 10.29 3.76
CA ARG A 43 -10.72 9.99 2.48
C ARG A 43 -9.90 11.16 1.96
N THR A 44 -10.45 12.38 2.01
CA THR A 44 -9.75 13.59 1.57
C THR A 44 -8.52 13.89 2.42
N PHE A 45 -8.66 13.76 3.74
CA PHE A 45 -7.57 13.90 4.68
C PHE A 45 -6.46 12.87 4.45
N SER A 46 -6.83 11.61 4.23
CA SER A 46 -5.87 10.54 3.96
C SER A 46 -5.16 10.72 2.61
N LYS A 47 -5.83 11.27 1.58
CA LYS A 47 -5.16 11.69 0.32
C LYS A 47 -4.16 12.81 0.58
N LEU A 48 -4.53 13.82 1.36
CA LEU A 48 -3.66 14.94 1.71
C LEU A 48 -2.41 14.46 2.46
N ILE A 49 -2.58 13.56 3.43
CA ILE A 49 -1.47 12.92 4.15
C ILE A 49 -0.57 12.17 3.18
N ASN A 50 -1.11 11.40 2.24
CA ASN A 50 -0.29 10.67 1.26
C ASN A 50 0.54 11.63 0.39
N TYR A 51 -0.03 12.75 -0.06
CA TYR A 51 0.72 13.76 -0.80
C TYR A 51 1.79 14.44 0.08
N GLY A 52 1.44 14.76 1.32
CA GLY A 52 2.37 15.34 2.29
C GLY A 52 3.56 14.42 2.57
N PHE A 53 3.30 13.13 2.84
CA PHE A 53 4.36 12.14 3.02
C PHE A 53 5.18 11.93 1.75
N SER A 54 4.56 11.89 0.57
CA SER A 54 5.28 11.74 -0.69
C SER A 54 6.25 12.91 -0.92
N LEU A 55 5.79 14.15 -0.73
CA LEU A 55 6.64 15.34 -0.82
C LEU A 55 7.74 15.36 0.25
N PHE A 56 7.40 14.97 1.49
CA PHE A 56 8.37 14.85 2.56
C PHE A 56 9.46 13.83 2.21
N TYR A 57 9.10 12.63 1.74
CA TYR A 57 10.07 11.62 1.33
C TYR A 57 10.94 12.11 0.18
N VAL A 58 10.38 12.76 -0.85
CA VAL A 58 11.18 13.32 -1.94
C VAL A 58 12.17 14.36 -1.40
N GLY A 59 11.71 15.31 -0.57
CA GLY A 59 12.57 16.32 0.02
C GLY A 59 13.68 15.73 0.91
N PHE A 60 13.32 14.74 1.72
CA PHE A 60 14.26 14.05 2.62
C PHE A 60 15.28 13.20 1.85
N ILE A 61 14.85 12.46 0.81
CA ILE A 61 15.76 11.69 -0.03
C ILE A 61 16.73 12.64 -0.75
N LEU A 62 16.24 13.75 -1.31
CA LEU A 62 17.09 14.74 -1.96
C LEU A 62 18.07 15.40 -0.98
N SER A 63 17.64 15.69 0.25
CA SER A 63 18.53 16.29 1.25
C SER A 63 19.66 15.34 1.65
N VAL A 64 19.34 14.05 1.88
CA VAL A 64 20.37 13.04 2.17
C VAL A 64 21.24 12.74 0.94
N TRP A 65 20.68 12.80 -0.27
CA TRP A 65 21.43 12.53 -1.50
C TRP A 65 22.46 13.62 -1.82
N PHE A 66 22.09 14.90 -1.74
CA PHE A 66 22.97 16.01 -2.10
C PHE A 66 23.79 16.54 -0.92
N TYR A 67 23.29 16.39 0.31
CA TYR A 67 23.95 16.87 1.52
C TYR A 67 24.03 15.77 2.59
N PRO A 68 24.70 14.64 2.29
CA PRO A 68 24.80 13.53 3.24
C PRO A 68 25.60 13.88 4.50
N GLU A 69 26.42 14.93 4.46
CA GLU A 69 27.26 15.41 5.59
C GLU A 69 26.47 15.74 6.86
N TYR A 70 25.19 16.10 6.72
CA TYR A 70 24.31 16.38 7.87
C TYR A 70 23.67 15.13 8.49
N TYR A 71 23.97 13.94 7.96
CA TYR A 71 23.32 12.68 8.33
C TYR A 71 24.35 11.59 8.62
N ASN A 72 23.99 10.67 9.51
CA ASN A 72 24.82 9.51 9.84
C ASN A 72 24.70 8.42 8.76
N ALA A 73 25.72 7.56 8.66
CA ALA A 73 25.74 6.39 7.78
C ALA A 73 24.49 5.50 7.96
N GLU A 74 24.02 5.34 9.20
CA GLU A 74 22.81 4.59 9.55
C GLU A 74 21.55 5.16 8.88
N ILE A 75 21.42 6.48 8.79
CA ILE A 75 20.25 7.13 8.14
C ILE A 75 20.22 6.81 6.65
N ILE A 76 21.38 6.89 6.00
CA ILE A 76 21.52 6.57 4.57
C ILE A 76 21.16 5.11 4.32
N TYR A 77 21.63 4.20 5.17
CA TYR A 77 21.34 2.77 5.09
C TYR A 77 19.85 2.49 5.34
N ASN A 78 19.29 2.99 6.44
CA ASN A 78 17.88 2.78 6.80
C ASN A 78 16.92 3.30 5.73
N LEU A 79 17.23 4.46 5.14
CA LEU A 79 16.45 5.03 4.05
C LEU A 79 16.49 4.12 2.82
N THR A 80 17.67 3.58 2.48
CA THR A 80 17.84 2.63 1.38
C THR A 80 17.03 1.35 1.61
N ILE A 81 17.09 0.80 2.82
CA ILE A 81 16.34 -0.39 3.22
C ILE A 81 14.83 -0.17 3.06
N ILE A 82 14.30 0.96 3.51
CA ILE A 82 12.86 1.26 3.38
C ILE A 82 12.42 1.41 1.92
N LEU A 83 13.27 1.95 1.05
CA LEU A 83 12.99 2.01 -0.39
C LEU A 83 12.90 0.61 -1.01
N ILE A 84 13.71 -0.34 -0.53
CA ILE A 84 13.61 -1.75 -0.95
C ILE A 84 12.31 -2.35 -0.42
N PHE A 85 11.98 -2.14 0.86
CA PHE A 85 10.77 -2.70 1.46
C PHE A 85 9.46 -2.10 0.93
N GLU A 86 9.51 -0.91 0.33
CA GLU A 86 8.39 -0.32 -0.38
C GLU A 86 7.89 -1.23 -1.53
N PHE A 87 8.76 -2.08 -2.12
CA PHE A 87 8.35 -3.14 -3.05
C PHE A 87 7.29 -4.04 -2.44
N ILE A 88 7.52 -4.51 -1.23
CA ILE A 88 6.61 -5.44 -0.54
C ILE A 88 5.28 -4.75 -0.24
N LEU A 89 5.31 -3.48 0.16
CA LEU A 89 4.10 -2.71 0.48
C LEU A 89 3.26 -2.36 -0.74
N VAL A 90 3.85 -1.91 -1.85
CA VAL A 90 3.06 -1.50 -3.01
C VAL A 90 2.32 -2.70 -3.62
N HIS A 91 2.95 -3.87 -3.61
CA HIS A 91 2.34 -5.12 -4.06
C HIS A 91 1.28 -5.64 -3.07
N SER A 92 1.45 -5.39 -1.77
CA SER A 92 0.45 -5.74 -0.75
C SER A 92 -0.92 -5.12 -1.01
N GLY A 93 -0.96 -3.87 -1.48
CA GLY A 93 -2.20 -3.19 -1.84
C GLY A 93 -2.93 -3.91 -2.98
N VAL A 94 -2.18 -4.42 -3.96
CA VAL A 94 -2.75 -5.19 -5.08
C VAL A 94 -3.31 -6.51 -4.61
N PHE A 95 -2.54 -7.29 -3.82
CA PHE A 95 -3.00 -8.57 -3.31
C PHE A 95 -4.23 -8.44 -2.40
N MET A 96 -4.25 -7.44 -1.52
CA MET A 96 -5.40 -7.14 -0.66
C MET A 96 -6.63 -6.69 -1.46
N ALA A 97 -6.45 -5.98 -2.57
CA ALA A 97 -7.56 -5.58 -3.43
C ALA A 97 -8.20 -6.78 -4.16
N VAL A 98 -7.37 -7.70 -4.66
CA VAL A 98 -7.78 -8.89 -5.44
C VAL A 98 -8.36 -9.98 -4.55
N ILE A 99 -7.72 -10.30 -3.43
CA ILE A 99 -8.04 -11.47 -2.61
C ILE A 99 -9.05 -11.11 -1.53
N GLN A 100 -10.22 -11.76 -1.55
CA GLN A 100 -11.36 -11.40 -0.69
C GLN A 100 -11.59 -12.37 0.48
N ASN A 101 -10.78 -13.43 0.58
CA ASN A 101 -10.95 -14.46 1.60
C ASN A 101 -10.31 -14.01 2.92
N LYS A 102 -11.11 -13.96 4.00
CA LYS A 102 -10.63 -13.59 5.35
C LYS A 102 -9.47 -14.48 5.84
N LEU A 103 -9.49 -15.76 5.49
CA LEU A 103 -8.40 -16.68 5.84
C LEU A 103 -7.12 -16.35 5.07
N ALA A 104 -7.25 -16.00 3.78
CA ALA A 104 -6.11 -15.57 2.98
C ALA A 104 -5.56 -14.22 3.47
N LEU A 105 -6.43 -13.27 3.82
CA LEU A 105 -6.04 -12.00 4.43
C LEU A 105 -5.30 -12.19 5.76
N ALA A 106 -5.74 -13.14 6.60
CA ALA A 106 -5.02 -13.50 7.82
C ALA A 106 -3.63 -14.12 7.52
N GLY A 107 -3.54 -14.99 6.50
CA GLY A 107 -2.27 -15.52 6.02
C GLY A 107 -1.32 -14.43 5.51
N PHE A 108 -1.83 -13.48 4.71
CA PHE A 108 -1.07 -12.31 4.28
C PHE A 108 -0.63 -11.45 5.45
N ALA A 109 -1.48 -11.24 6.47
CA ALA A 109 -1.09 -10.47 7.66
C ALA A 109 0.10 -11.10 8.38
N LEU A 110 0.13 -12.43 8.53
CA LEU A 110 1.29 -13.14 9.08
C LEU A 110 2.53 -13.02 8.19
N PHE A 111 2.37 -13.17 6.88
CA PHE A 111 3.45 -13.01 5.91
C PHE A 111 4.05 -11.60 5.94
N TYR A 112 3.22 -10.55 5.96
CA TYR A 112 3.65 -9.17 6.14
C TYR A 112 4.26 -8.91 7.52
N GLY A 113 3.82 -9.63 8.55
CA GLY A 113 4.46 -9.62 9.87
C GLY A 113 5.92 -10.07 9.83
N ILE A 114 6.26 -11.05 8.99
CA ILE A 114 7.65 -11.50 8.80
C ILE A 114 8.48 -10.37 8.17
N PHE A 115 7.95 -9.67 7.16
CA PHE A 115 8.65 -8.52 6.57
C PHE A 115 8.77 -7.37 7.55
N ALA A 116 7.76 -7.10 8.37
CA ALA A 116 7.86 -6.08 9.41
C ALA A 116 8.97 -6.42 10.42
N LEU A 117 9.11 -7.69 10.79
CA LEU A 117 10.21 -8.17 11.64
C LEU A 117 11.57 -8.03 10.91
N ALA A 118 11.62 -8.37 9.63
CA ALA A 118 12.83 -8.22 8.81
C ALA A 118 13.26 -6.74 8.69
N ILE A 119 12.33 -5.81 8.50
CA ILE A 119 12.60 -4.37 8.52
C ILE A 119 13.16 -3.96 9.89
N ASN A 120 12.48 -4.33 10.96
CA ASN A 120 12.87 -3.96 12.31
C ASN A 120 14.25 -4.48 12.71
N THR A 121 14.65 -5.65 12.18
CA THR A 121 15.98 -6.23 12.41
C THR A 121 17.05 -5.71 11.45
N SER A 122 16.65 -5.18 10.30
CA SER A 122 17.59 -4.63 9.29
C SER A 122 17.89 -3.15 9.53
N VAL A 123 16.98 -2.40 10.15
CA VAL A 123 17.20 -0.99 10.49
C VAL A 123 18.25 -0.87 11.60
N LEU A 124 19.24 -0.01 11.38
CA LEU A 124 20.35 0.24 12.29
C LEU A 124 20.06 1.45 13.19
N GLY A 125 20.53 1.36 14.43
CA GLY A 125 20.52 2.46 15.40
C GLY A 125 19.14 2.85 15.94
N ASP A 126 19.14 3.77 16.89
CA ASP A 126 17.93 4.38 17.48
C ASP A 126 17.40 5.48 16.55
N ALA A 127 17.13 5.17 15.28
CA ALA A 127 16.59 6.11 14.30
C ALA A 127 15.07 5.87 14.08
N PRO A 128 14.21 6.08 15.11
CA PRO A 128 12.82 5.71 15.06
C PRO A 128 12.02 6.58 14.09
N ILE A 129 12.52 7.76 13.72
CA ILE A 129 11.78 8.73 12.90
C ILE A 129 11.42 8.14 11.54
N ILE A 130 12.35 7.46 10.89
CA ILE A 130 12.17 6.87 9.57
C ILE A 130 11.19 5.68 9.66
N LEU A 131 11.32 4.86 10.70
CA LEU A 131 10.45 3.72 10.95
C LEU A 131 9.02 4.16 11.36
N TYR A 132 8.87 5.25 12.11
CA TYR A 132 7.59 5.85 12.46
C TYR A 132 6.90 6.48 11.26
N LEU A 133 7.63 7.23 10.42
CA LEU A 133 7.12 7.77 9.15
C LEU A 133 6.67 6.66 8.21
N TYR A 134 7.47 5.59 8.13
CA TYR A 134 7.12 4.42 7.35
C TYR A 134 5.87 3.74 7.90
N SER A 135 5.79 3.51 9.21
CA SER A 135 4.62 2.93 9.89
C SER A 135 3.37 3.78 9.68
N ALA A 136 3.48 5.11 9.79
CA ALA A 136 2.38 6.03 9.53
C ALA A 136 1.90 5.94 8.07
N THR A 137 2.82 5.77 7.13
CA THR A 137 2.50 5.55 5.70
C THR A 137 1.74 4.24 5.50
N VAL A 138 2.19 3.16 6.15
CA VAL A 138 1.51 1.85 6.11
C VAL A 138 0.10 1.95 6.68
N ILE A 139 -0.07 2.56 7.85
CA ILE A 139 -1.37 2.73 8.50
C ILE A 139 -2.29 3.55 7.60
N ASN A 140 -1.82 4.67 7.05
CA ASN A 140 -2.62 5.51 6.16
C ASN A 140 -3.10 4.73 4.92
N ARG A 141 -2.28 3.84 4.37
CA ARG A 141 -2.64 2.95 3.25
C ARG A 141 -3.62 1.84 3.66
N MET A 142 -3.46 1.26 4.84
CA MET A 142 -4.40 0.25 5.37
C MET A 142 -5.78 0.84 5.64
N VAL A 143 -5.85 2.06 6.18
CA VAL A 143 -7.11 2.79 6.38
C VAL A 143 -7.86 2.91 5.06
N PHE A 144 -7.19 3.30 3.98
CA PHE A 144 -7.76 3.34 2.62
C PHE A 144 -8.30 2.00 2.14
N GLY A 145 -7.55 0.91 2.32
CA GLY A 145 -7.96 -0.42 1.90
C GLY A 145 -9.23 -0.89 2.63
N LEU A 146 -9.29 -0.67 3.94
CA LEU A 146 -10.40 -1.09 4.80
C LEU A 146 -11.67 -0.24 4.66
N THR A 147 -11.55 1.01 4.20
CA THR A 147 -12.73 1.89 4.03
C THR A 147 -13.50 1.66 2.72
N SER A 148 -12.93 0.99 1.72
CA SER A 148 -13.63 0.69 0.45
C SER A 148 -14.80 -0.30 0.63
N ARG A 149 -16.01 0.22 0.88
CA ARG A 149 -17.21 -0.61 1.15
C ARG A 149 -18.10 -0.83 -0.09
N THR A 150 -17.99 -0.01 -1.13
CA THR A 150 -18.77 -0.19 -2.36
C THR A 150 -17.97 -0.91 -3.46
N PRO A 151 -18.62 -1.70 -4.34
CA PRO A 151 -17.94 -2.37 -5.45
C PRO A 151 -17.21 -1.42 -6.40
N GLN A 152 -17.77 -0.23 -6.64
CA GLN A 152 -17.20 0.80 -7.52
C GLN A 152 -15.95 1.42 -6.90
N GLU A 153 -16.00 1.86 -5.64
CA GLU A 153 -14.83 2.41 -4.95
C GLU A 153 -13.71 1.37 -4.79
N ARG A 154 -14.09 0.11 -4.62
CA ARG A 154 -13.13 -1.00 -4.58
C ARG A 154 -12.42 -1.17 -5.92
N GLN A 155 -13.14 -1.09 -7.03
CA GLN A 155 -12.55 -1.18 -8.37
C GLN A 155 -11.59 -0.02 -8.63
N GLU A 156 -11.95 1.21 -8.21
CA GLU A 156 -11.07 2.38 -8.29
C GLU A 156 -9.80 2.22 -7.45
N ASN A 157 -9.94 1.75 -6.20
CA ASN A 157 -8.80 1.52 -5.31
C ASN A 157 -7.89 0.39 -5.85
N MET A 158 -8.46 -0.67 -6.40
CA MET A 158 -7.72 -1.75 -7.06
C MET A 158 -6.94 -1.23 -8.27
N LEU A 159 -7.57 -0.43 -9.13
CA LEU A 159 -6.91 0.19 -10.27
C LEU A 159 -5.78 1.13 -9.83
N TYR A 160 -6.02 1.95 -8.80
CA TYR A 160 -5.01 2.83 -8.24
C TYR A 160 -3.81 2.05 -7.68
N SER A 161 -4.05 0.99 -6.89
CA SER A 161 -2.98 0.14 -6.36
C SER A 161 -2.21 -0.57 -7.48
N ALA A 162 -2.90 -1.05 -8.52
CA ALA A 162 -2.26 -1.67 -9.67
C ALA A 162 -1.38 -0.67 -10.45
N LEU A 163 -1.87 0.55 -10.67
CA LEU A 163 -1.09 1.62 -11.30
C LEU A 163 0.12 2.02 -10.46
N MET A 164 0.00 2.08 -9.14
CA MET A 164 1.13 2.34 -8.24
C MET A 164 2.17 1.21 -8.28
N ALA A 165 1.74 -0.04 -8.33
CA ALA A 165 2.65 -1.18 -8.48
C ALA A 165 3.35 -1.20 -9.85
N LEU A 166 2.63 -0.90 -10.93
CA LEU A 166 3.23 -0.73 -12.25
C LEU A 166 4.22 0.43 -12.31
N ASN A 167 3.88 1.56 -11.67
CA ASN A 167 4.78 2.70 -11.53
C ASN A 167 6.05 2.31 -10.77
N PHE A 168 5.90 1.56 -9.67
CA PHE A 168 7.03 1.02 -8.93
C PHE A 168 7.96 0.20 -9.85
N MET A 169 7.39 -0.74 -10.60
CA MET A 169 8.14 -1.59 -11.54
C MET A 169 8.83 -0.75 -12.62
N PHE A 170 8.14 0.24 -13.17
CA PHE A 170 8.73 1.14 -14.15
C PHE A 170 9.90 1.93 -13.55
N CYS A 171 9.73 2.53 -12.37
CA CYS A 171 10.77 3.33 -11.72
C CYS A 171 11.99 2.50 -11.32
N ILE A 172 11.80 1.30 -10.77
CA ILE A 172 12.93 0.45 -10.35
C ILE A 172 13.74 -0.02 -11.56
N PHE A 173 13.08 -0.45 -12.63
CA PHE A 173 13.79 -0.82 -13.87
C PHE A 173 14.46 0.38 -14.52
N ALA A 174 13.80 1.54 -14.58
CA ALA A 174 14.40 2.76 -15.09
C ALA A 174 15.65 3.15 -14.29
N ALA A 175 15.58 3.12 -12.96
CA ALA A 175 16.73 3.44 -12.09
C ALA A 175 17.89 2.47 -12.27
N LEU A 176 17.61 1.17 -12.40
CA LEU A 176 18.64 0.14 -12.57
C LEU A 176 19.28 0.19 -13.95
N ILE A 177 18.47 0.29 -15.03
CA ILE A 177 18.96 0.35 -16.41
C ILE A 177 19.72 1.65 -16.67
N LEU A 178 19.22 2.78 -16.14
CA LEU A 178 19.84 4.10 -16.27
C LEU A 178 20.78 4.41 -15.10
N SER A 179 21.19 3.41 -14.31
CA SER A 179 22.07 3.60 -13.15
C SER A 179 23.36 4.35 -13.50
N PHE A 180 23.89 4.13 -14.70
CA PHE A 180 25.06 4.82 -15.23
C PHE A 180 24.86 6.33 -15.46
N MET A 181 23.62 6.80 -15.57
CA MET A 181 23.27 8.21 -15.70
C MET A 181 22.95 8.87 -14.35
N VAL A 182 22.80 8.08 -13.29
CA VAL A 182 22.41 8.61 -11.97
C VAL A 182 23.62 9.32 -11.35
N PRO A 183 23.51 10.62 -11.03
CA PRO A 183 24.61 11.32 -10.39
C PRO A 183 24.81 10.81 -8.96
N TYR A 184 26.07 10.71 -8.53
CA TYR A 184 26.38 10.33 -7.14
C TYR A 184 25.85 11.36 -6.12
N GLY A 185 25.69 12.63 -6.51
CA GLY A 185 25.38 13.72 -5.58
C GLY A 185 26.50 13.85 -4.56
N GLY A 186 26.18 13.79 -3.27
CA GLY A 186 27.16 13.69 -2.18
C GLY A 186 27.54 12.25 -1.82
N LEU A 187 26.81 11.24 -2.30
CA LEU A 187 27.03 9.82 -1.98
C LEU A 187 28.10 9.18 -2.87
N THR A 188 29.25 9.85 -2.95
CA THR A 188 30.41 9.33 -3.69
C THR A 188 31.00 8.12 -2.98
N PRO A 189 31.61 7.16 -3.71
CA PRO A 189 32.29 6.02 -3.08
C PRO A 189 33.33 6.44 -2.05
N SER A 190 34.09 7.52 -2.33
CA SER A 190 35.05 8.10 -1.39
C SER A 190 34.41 8.61 -0.09
N TYR A 191 33.25 9.27 -0.20
CA TYR A 191 32.53 9.74 0.97
C TYR A 191 32.00 8.56 1.80
N LEU A 192 31.37 7.57 1.16
CA LEU A 192 30.83 6.39 1.84
C LEU A 192 31.92 5.60 2.57
N SER A 193 33.11 5.45 1.99
CA SER A 193 34.26 4.86 2.67
C SER A 193 34.76 5.71 3.85
N SER A 194 34.70 7.04 3.76
CA SER A 194 35.15 7.93 4.84
C SER A 194 34.29 7.86 6.10
N ILE A 195 33.01 7.54 5.95
CA ILE A 195 32.04 7.41 7.04
C ILE A 195 31.84 5.96 7.49
N SER A 196 32.71 5.03 7.05
CA SER A 196 32.60 3.58 7.33
C SER A 196 31.22 3.00 6.98
N TYR A 197 30.57 3.50 5.93
CA TYR A 197 29.23 3.05 5.52
C TYR A 197 29.20 1.55 5.20
N PHE A 198 30.25 1.04 4.55
CA PHE A 198 30.33 -0.37 4.17
C PHE A 198 30.55 -1.30 5.36
N ASP A 199 31.03 -0.78 6.51
CA ASP A 199 31.22 -1.57 7.72
C ASP A 199 29.91 -1.77 8.48
N VAL A 200 28.98 -0.82 8.36
CA VAL A 200 27.65 -0.89 8.98
C VAL A 200 26.64 -1.62 8.11
N MET A 201 26.90 -1.77 6.82
CA MET A 201 26.01 -2.44 5.87
C MET A 201 25.78 -3.91 6.25
N SER A 202 24.58 -4.25 6.70
CA SER A 202 24.21 -5.61 7.12
C SER A 202 23.59 -6.47 6.02
N SER A 203 23.25 -5.87 4.87
CA SER A 203 22.63 -6.55 3.72
C SER A 203 23.30 -6.15 2.41
N GLY A 204 23.49 -7.12 1.51
CA GLY A 204 24.07 -6.91 0.18
C GLY A 204 23.02 -6.63 -0.90
N GLY A 205 23.48 -6.20 -2.08
CA GLY A 205 22.65 -5.97 -3.26
C GLY A 205 22.89 -4.60 -3.91
N GLU A 206 22.33 -4.41 -5.11
CA GLU A 206 22.58 -3.21 -5.92
C GLU A 206 22.19 -1.90 -5.22
N PHE A 207 21.12 -1.93 -4.40
CA PHE A 207 20.63 -0.74 -3.70
C PHE A 207 21.46 -0.39 -2.44
N PRO A 208 21.73 -1.32 -1.51
CA PRO A 208 22.63 -1.05 -0.38
C PRO A 208 24.05 -0.68 -0.81
N GLU A 209 24.58 -1.32 -1.86
CA GLU A 209 25.94 -1.05 -2.36
C GLU A 209 26.03 0.29 -3.11
N LYS A 210 24.94 0.71 -3.78
CA LYS A 210 24.85 1.97 -4.53
C LYS A 210 23.63 2.78 -4.07
N PRO A 211 23.69 3.42 -2.89
CA PRO A 211 22.54 4.12 -2.31
C PRO A 211 22.02 5.27 -3.18
N HIS A 212 22.88 5.92 -3.98
CA HIS A 212 22.46 6.95 -4.94
C HIS A 212 21.46 6.43 -5.99
N VAL A 213 21.57 5.17 -6.44
CA VAL A 213 20.63 4.55 -7.38
C VAL A 213 19.28 4.30 -6.69
N ALA A 214 19.32 3.81 -5.44
CA ALA A 214 18.11 3.63 -4.63
C ALA A 214 17.39 4.97 -4.41
N PHE A 215 18.15 6.05 -4.17
CA PHE A 215 17.59 7.38 -3.93
C PHE A 215 16.99 7.99 -5.20
N ALA A 216 17.64 7.81 -6.35
CA ALA A 216 17.06 8.18 -7.64
C ALA A 216 15.72 7.46 -7.89
N PHE A 217 15.68 6.14 -7.62
CA PHE A 217 14.45 5.36 -7.64
C PHE A 217 13.38 5.96 -6.70
N GLY A 218 13.74 6.24 -5.45
CA GLY A 218 12.83 6.79 -4.45
C GLY A 218 12.23 8.13 -4.87
N VAL A 219 13.05 9.05 -5.41
CA VAL A 219 12.60 10.34 -5.92
C VAL A 219 11.62 10.16 -7.09
N MET A 220 11.94 9.29 -8.06
CA MET A 220 11.03 9.02 -9.18
C MET A 220 9.70 8.41 -8.71
N TYR A 221 9.76 7.46 -7.79
CA TYR A 221 8.58 6.76 -7.30
C TYR A 221 7.67 7.68 -6.47
N PHE A 222 8.21 8.39 -5.48
CA PHE A 222 7.42 9.25 -4.59
C PHE A 222 7.00 10.57 -5.23
N SER A 223 7.65 11.02 -6.31
CA SER A 223 7.19 12.20 -7.06
C SER A 223 5.95 11.92 -7.93
N MET A 224 5.74 10.68 -8.37
CA MET A 224 4.65 10.35 -9.29
C MET A 224 3.24 10.58 -8.76
N PRO A 225 2.89 10.28 -7.49
CA PRO A 225 1.59 10.65 -6.92
C PRO A 225 1.29 12.15 -7.01
N VAL A 226 2.33 13.00 -7.00
CA VAL A 226 2.21 14.46 -7.09
C VAL A 226 2.16 14.92 -8.56
N ILE A 227 2.99 14.33 -9.41
CA ILE A 227 3.12 14.71 -10.82
C ILE A 227 1.95 14.21 -11.67
N MET A 228 1.46 12.99 -11.44
CA MET A 228 0.40 12.39 -12.27
C MET A 228 -0.90 13.22 -12.32
N PRO A 229 -1.44 13.74 -11.20
CA PRO A 229 -2.59 14.65 -11.25
C PRO A 229 -2.31 15.93 -12.05
N MET A 230 -1.10 16.50 -11.95
CA MET A 230 -0.70 17.69 -12.71
C MET A 230 -0.64 17.40 -14.21
N ILE A 231 -0.07 16.26 -14.59
CA ILE A 231 -0.01 15.79 -15.99
C ILE A 231 -1.42 15.62 -16.56
N ILE A 232 -2.29 14.88 -15.85
CA ILE A 232 -3.67 14.64 -16.30
C ILE A 232 -4.43 15.96 -16.44
N TRP A 233 -4.27 16.87 -15.47
CA TRP A 233 -4.87 18.19 -15.53
C TRP A 233 -4.39 18.98 -16.76
N PHE A 234 -3.08 19.00 -17.02
CA PHE A 234 -2.49 19.67 -18.17
C PHE A 234 -3.02 19.12 -19.50
N PHE A 235 -3.00 17.80 -19.70
CA PHE A 235 -3.50 17.16 -20.92
C PHE A 235 -5.00 17.33 -21.10
N SER A 236 -5.80 17.25 -20.02
CA SER A 236 -7.25 17.44 -20.11
C SER A 236 -7.63 18.87 -20.50
N ARG A 237 -6.88 19.86 -20.00
CA ARG A 237 -7.05 21.27 -20.36
C ARG A 237 -6.62 21.53 -21.80
N TRP A 238 -5.51 20.95 -22.23
CA TRP A 238 -5.03 21.03 -23.61
C TRP A 238 -6.01 20.41 -24.61
N TYR A 239 -6.55 19.22 -24.31
CA TYR A 239 -7.55 18.56 -25.15
C TYR A 239 -8.85 19.38 -25.28
N LYS A 240 -9.34 19.95 -24.16
CA LYS A 240 -10.52 20.84 -24.17
C LYS A 240 -10.29 22.10 -25.02
N SER A 241 -9.11 22.71 -24.95
CA SER A 241 -8.75 23.89 -25.73
C SER A 241 -8.72 23.62 -27.24
N ARG A 242 -8.27 22.43 -27.68
CA ARG A 242 -8.34 22.03 -29.10
C ARG A 242 -9.75 21.75 -29.60
N LYS A 243 -10.63 21.24 -28.74
CA LYS A 243 -12.03 20.94 -29.11
C LYS A 243 -12.87 22.21 -29.29
N GLN A 244 -12.57 23.29 -28.55
CA GLN A 244 -13.21 24.60 -28.69
C GLN A 244 -12.75 25.42 -29.90
N THR A 245 -11.60 25.09 -30.51
CA THR A 245 -11.09 25.74 -31.72
C THR A 245 -11.51 25.03 -33.02
N SER A 246 -12.19 23.89 -32.90
CA SER A 246 -12.68 23.07 -34.03
C SER A 246 -14.22 23.09 -34.15
N ALA A 247 -14.89 23.99 -33.42
CA ALA A 247 -16.33 24.24 -33.46
C ALA A 247 -16.56 25.72 -33.77
#